data_AF-A0A966K9V9-F1
#
_entry.id   AF-A0A966K9V9-F1
#
_cell.length_a   1.000
_cell.length_b   1.000
_cell.length_c   1.000
_cell.angle_alpha   90.00
_cell.angle_beta   90.00
_cell.angle_gamma   90.00
#
_symmetry.space_group_name_H-M   'P 1'
#
loop_
_entity.id
_entity.type
_entity.pdbx_description
1 polymer ?
#
loop_
_entity_poly.entity_id
_entity_poly.type
_entity_poly.pdbx_seq_one_letter_code
_entity_poly.pdbx_strand_id
1 'polypeptide(L)' 'PDRIPDHFKDQLDYYFLKFIKRDGEVVVGSSGWNQDGWSDIPNGSILIVDRATQNYTLQKI' A
#
# COMPACT_ATOMS: atom_id res chain seq x y z
N PRO A 1 6.99 19.79 -2.91
CA PRO A 1 6.61 20.21 -1.55
C PRO A 1 5.96 19.04 -0.81
N ASP A 2 6.65 18.49 0.19
CA ASP A 2 6.08 17.47 1.08
C ASP A 2 4.88 18.06 1.81
N ARG A 3 3.72 17.43 1.65
CA ARG A 3 2.41 17.92 2.12
C ARG A 3 1.92 17.17 3.36
N ILE A 4 2.79 16.52 4.13
CA ILE A 4 2.39 15.87 5.37
C ILE A 4 1.88 16.97 6.32
N PRO A 5 0.61 16.94 6.76
CA PRO A 5 0.10 17.95 7.69
C PRO A 5 0.92 17.96 8.99
N ASP A 6 1.08 19.12 9.63
CA ASP A 6 1.92 19.28 10.83
C ASP A 6 1.59 18.30 11.96
N HIS A 7 0.31 17.89 12.08
CA HIS A 7 -0.13 16.92 13.07
C HIS A 7 0.45 15.51 12.86
N PHE A 8 0.87 15.18 11.63
CA PHE A 8 1.41 13.90 11.22
C PHE A 8 2.89 13.98 10.80
N LYS A 9 3.57 15.10 11.07
CA LYS A 9 4.96 15.34 10.64
C LYS A 9 5.97 14.29 11.11
N ASP A 10 5.70 13.65 12.24
CA ASP A 10 6.55 12.61 12.82
C ASP A 10 6.16 11.20 12.34
N GLN A 11 5.05 11.06 11.60
CA GLN A 11 4.61 9.83 10.95
C GLN A 11 5.16 9.75 9.53
N LEU A 12 6.40 9.25 9.44
CA LEU A 12 7.13 9.12 8.17
C LEU A 12 6.42 8.21 7.14
N ASP A 13 5.48 7.39 7.59
CA ASP A 13 4.68 6.47 6.80
C ASP A 13 3.29 7.02 6.43
N TYR A 14 2.95 8.27 6.73
CA TYR A 14 1.61 8.85 6.56
C TYR A 14 0.99 8.69 5.15
N TYR A 15 1.81 8.56 4.11
CA TYR A 15 1.36 8.33 2.72
C TYR A 15 1.67 6.94 2.17
N PHE A 16 2.12 6.01 3.01
CA PHE A 16 2.49 4.68 2.55
C PHE A 16 1.23 3.92 2.18
N LEU A 17 1.29 3.25 1.02
CA LEU A 17 0.29 2.28 0.60
C LEU A 17 0.82 0.90 0.93
N LYS A 18 -0.06 0.05 1.44
CA LYS A 18 0.21 -1.38 1.67
C LYS A 18 -0.90 -2.21 1.05
N PHE A 19 -0.63 -3.49 0.86
CA PHE A 19 -1.62 -4.44 0.41
C PHE A 19 -1.51 -5.77 1.14
N ILE A 20 -2.58 -6.56 1.12
CA ILE A 20 -2.59 -7.93 1.58
C ILE A 20 -3.49 -8.78 0.69
N LYS A 21 -3.13 -10.06 0.51
CA LYS A 21 -4.03 -11.05 -0.10
C LYS A 21 -4.73 -11.84 1.01
N ARG A 22 -6.05 -11.76 1.08
CA ARG A 22 -6.88 -12.53 2.03
C ARG A 22 -8.09 -13.07 1.30
N ASP A 23 -8.43 -14.32 1.55
CA ASP A 23 -9.61 -14.98 0.98
C ASP A 23 -9.71 -14.88 -0.56
N GLY A 24 -8.55 -14.85 -1.22
CA GLY A 24 -8.46 -14.72 -2.67
C GLY A 24 -8.57 -13.29 -3.21
N GLU A 25 -8.82 -12.29 -2.37
CA GLU A 25 -8.92 -10.89 -2.76
C GLU A 25 -7.64 -10.11 -2.43
N VAL A 26 -7.35 -9.08 -3.23
CA VAL A 26 -6.27 -8.12 -2.95
C VAL A 26 -6.88 -6.86 -2.36
N VAL A 27 -6.54 -6.59 -1.09
CA VAL A 27 -6.98 -5.38 -0.38
C VAL A 27 -5.83 -4.39 -0.34
N VAL A 28 -6.10 -3.13 -0.66
CA VAL A 28 -5.12 -2.04 -0.67
C VAL A 28 -5.60 -0.93 0.26
N GLY A 29 -4.68 -0.34 1.02
CA GLY A 29 -5.00 0.71 1.98
C GLY A 29 -3.80 1.58 2.29
N SER A 30 -4.07 2.81 2.74
CA SER A 30 -3.06 3.71 3.27
C SER A 30 -2.79 3.45 4.76
N SER A 31 -1.67 3.95 5.26
CA SER A 31 -1.18 3.84 6.65
C SER A 31 -2.12 4.34 7.76
N GLY A 32 -3.30 4.89 7.43
CA GLY A 32 -4.33 5.25 8.41
C GLY A 32 -5.10 4.07 9.01
N TRP A 33 -4.86 2.83 8.55
CA TRP A 33 -5.53 1.61 9.01
C TRP A 33 -4.57 0.72 9.80
N ASN A 34 -5.07 -0.18 10.67
CA ASN A 34 -4.24 -1.26 11.19
C ASN A 34 -3.88 -2.22 10.02
N GLN A 35 -2.59 -2.30 9.71
CA GLN A 35 -2.03 -3.04 8.57
C GLN A 35 -1.07 -4.15 9.00
N ASP A 36 -1.30 -4.75 10.18
CA ASP A 36 -0.51 -5.89 10.65
C ASP A 36 -0.53 -7.05 9.63
N GLY A 37 0.67 -7.46 9.19
CA GLY A 37 0.88 -8.52 8.20
C GLY A 37 0.69 -8.10 6.74
N TRP A 38 0.49 -6.81 6.44
CA TRP A 38 0.42 -6.30 5.07
C TRP A 38 1.82 -6.08 4.49
N SER A 39 1.93 -6.15 3.16
CA SER A 39 3.15 -5.86 2.41
C SER A 39 3.15 -4.43 1.89
N ASP A 40 4.32 -3.79 1.86
CA ASP A 40 4.47 -2.43 1.37
C ASP A 40 4.32 -2.35 -0.16
N ILE A 41 3.76 -1.24 -0.64
CA ILE A 41 3.85 -0.78 -2.03
C ILE A 41 4.84 0.39 -2.04
N PRO A 42 6.12 0.16 -2.40
CA PRO A 42 7.13 1.22 -2.37
C PRO A 42 6.79 2.36 -3.32
N ASN A 43 7.21 3.57 -2.98
CA ASN A 43 7.14 4.70 -3.91
C ASN A 43 7.86 4.36 -5.23
N GLY A 44 7.25 4.77 -6.35
CA GLY A 44 7.75 4.43 -7.69
C GLY A 44 7.53 2.96 -8.05
N SER A 45 6.47 2.33 -7.56
CA SER A 45 6.07 0.98 -7.97
C SER A 45 4.60 0.93 -8.39
N ILE A 46 4.25 -0.14 -9.10
CA ILE A 46 2.88 -0.46 -9.54
C ILE A 46 2.52 -1.83 -8.95
N LEU A 47 1.39 -1.90 -8.26
CA LEU A 47 0.73 -3.15 -7.93
C LEU A 47 -0.26 -3.50 -9.05
N ILE A 48 0.05 -4.57 -9.79
CA ILE A 48 -0.81 -5.08 -10.86
C ILE A 48 -1.59 -6.26 -10.29
N VAL A 49 -2.92 -6.25 -10.44
CA VAL A 49 -3.79 -7.35 -10.02
C VAL A 49 -4.52 -7.91 -11.24
N ASP A 50 -4.33 -9.20 -11.50
CA ASP A 50 -5.08 -9.92 -12.52
C ASP A 50 -6.53 -10.10 -12.05
N ARG A 51 -7.50 -9.59 -12.83
CA ARG A 51 -8.91 -9.61 -12.44
C ARG A 51 -9.50 -11.01 -12.33
N ALA A 52 -9.08 -11.95 -13.18
CA ALA A 52 -9.68 -13.28 -13.24
C ALA A 52 -9.18 -14.20 -12.13
N THR A 53 -7.91 -14.07 -11.77
CA THR A 53 -7.21 -14.96 -10.83
C THR A 53 -6.88 -14.32 -9.49
N GLN A 54 -6.97 -12.99 -9.41
CA GLN A 54 -6.55 -12.19 -8.25
C GLN A 54 -5.08 -12.44 -7.87
N ASN A 55 -4.27 -12.87 -8.83
CA ASN A 55 -2.82 -12.89 -8.67
C ASN A 55 -2.29 -11.46 -8.81
N TYR A 56 -1.20 -11.17 -8.09
CA TYR A 56 -0.61 -9.84 -8.11
C TYR A 56 0.86 -9.89 -8.47
N THR A 57 1.34 -8.81 -9.07
CA THR A 57 2.76 -8.53 -9.30
C THR A 57 3.06 -7.12 -8.82
N LEU A 58 4.12 -6.98 -8.05
CA LEU A 58 4.65 -5.67 -7.64
C LEU A 58 5.85 -5.34 -8.53
N GLN A 59 5.74 -4.30 -9.35
CA GLN A 59 6.78 -3.88 -10.28
C GLN A 59 7.31 -2.50 -9.94
N LYS A 60 8.63 -2.34 -9.87
CA LYS A 60 9.27 -1.03 -9.73
C LYS A 60 9.36 -0.32 -11.08
N ILE A 61 9.10 0.99 -11.08
CA ILE A 61 9.22 1.92 -12.22
C ILE A 61 10.62 2.53 -12.22
#